data_AF-A0A0M0GP72-F1
#
_entry.id   AF-A0A0M0GP72-F1
#
_cell.length_a   1.000
_cell.length_b   1.000
_cell.length_c   1.000
_cell.angle_alpha   90.00
_cell.angle_beta   90.00
_cell.angle_gamma   90.00
#
_symmetry.space_group_name_H-M   'P 1'
#
loop_
_entity.id
_entity.type
_entity.pdbx_description
1 polymer ?
#
loop_
_entity_poly.entity_id
_entity_poly.type
_entity_poly.pdbx_seq_one_letter_code
_entity_poly.pdbx_strand_id
1 'polypeptide(L)'
;MFHDKIVPQTLKEFLITPSRESLKELLLNNTGESDYVDFKSSWVEWTKLAKHILAISNSGGGCLILGVRQEDDGSLTLRGLTDEDFYDKADVDNKLQHLLPSYLTYRTEDYLFQSEVDPLLHSKRFQALIIEYDPRYVPFTSVVTKGELRDGAIYVRQGTKTIEAGNEHLVEIIMKKVHLNGYERSMKSLEEHLSDLRTLLKEFHSSADVRYRQYVEEWIMRKKQRIEKVLGLDTFP
;
A
#
# COMPACT_ATOMS: atom_id res chain seq x y z
N MET A 1 -1.39 8.96 -0.14
CA MET A 1 -1.04 7.73 0.61
C MET A 1 -2.02 6.65 0.21
N PHE A 2 -1.57 5.63 -0.52
CA PHE A 2 -2.45 4.70 -1.24
C PHE A 2 -2.74 3.43 -0.44
N HIS A 3 -3.40 3.60 0.71
CA HIS A 3 -3.94 2.50 1.50
C HIS A 3 -5.47 2.50 1.53
N ASP A 4 -6.15 3.27 0.66
CA ASP A 4 -7.60 3.49 0.75
C ASP A 4 -8.46 2.27 0.38
N LYS A 5 -7.85 1.24 -0.21
CA LYS A 5 -8.51 -0.04 -0.50
C LYS A 5 -8.00 -1.20 0.33
N ILE A 6 -7.05 -0.97 1.24
CA ILE A 6 -6.56 -2.02 2.12
C ILE A 6 -7.62 -2.29 3.17
N VAL A 7 -8.24 -3.45 3.05
CA VAL A 7 -9.13 -4.04 4.04
C VAL A 7 -8.39 -5.25 4.58
N PRO A 8 -8.32 -5.44 5.91
CA PRO A 8 -9.00 -4.70 6.98
C PRO A 8 -8.23 -3.47 7.53
N GLN A 9 -8.92 -2.61 8.29
CA GLN A 9 -8.37 -1.35 8.82
C GLN A 9 -7.13 -1.57 9.71
N THR A 10 -7.09 -2.63 10.50
CA THR A 10 -5.95 -3.00 11.34
C THR A 10 -4.68 -3.26 10.52
N LEU A 11 -4.81 -3.80 9.30
CA LEU A 11 -3.69 -3.96 8.37
C LEU A 11 -3.20 -2.62 7.86
N LYS A 12 -4.12 -1.70 7.52
CA LYS A 12 -3.76 -0.33 7.12
C LYS A 12 -3.01 0.40 8.23
N GLU A 13 -3.47 0.29 9.47
CA GLU A 13 -2.82 0.90 10.65
C GLU A 13 -1.42 0.33 10.87
N PHE A 14 -1.26 -0.99 10.77
CA PHE A 14 0.04 -1.66 10.86
C PHE A 14 1.02 -1.19 9.75
N LEU A 15 0.55 -1.06 8.50
CA LEU A 15 1.42 -0.66 7.39
C LEU A 15 1.85 0.81 7.48
N ILE A 16 1.00 1.70 7.98
CA ILE A 16 1.30 3.12 8.18
C ILE A 16 2.24 3.32 9.37
N THR A 17 1.93 2.67 10.50
CA THR A 17 2.66 2.81 11.76
C THR A 17 3.00 1.42 12.30
N PRO A 18 4.05 0.77 11.77
CA PRO A 18 4.45 -0.56 12.21
C PRO A 18 4.99 -0.52 13.63
N SER A 19 4.28 -1.14 14.57
CA SER A 19 4.66 -1.26 15.98
C SER A 19 4.27 -2.62 16.54
N ARG A 20 4.76 -2.94 17.74
CA ARG A 20 4.41 -4.20 18.42
C ARG A 20 2.91 -4.24 18.72
N GLU A 21 2.34 -3.10 19.06
CA GLU A 21 0.93 -2.93 19.39
C GLU A 21 0.06 -3.09 18.13
N SER A 22 0.41 -2.46 17.00
CA SER A 22 -0.35 -2.62 15.76
C SER A 22 -0.23 -4.03 15.18
N LEU A 23 0.93 -4.69 15.33
CA LEU A 23 1.07 -6.10 14.97
C LEU A 23 0.20 -7.01 15.87
N LYS A 24 0.19 -6.78 17.18
CA LYS A 24 -0.66 -7.52 18.12
C LYS A 24 -2.13 -7.44 17.69
N GLU A 25 -2.63 -6.23 17.46
CA GLU A 25 -4.02 -6.02 17.05
C GLU A 25 -4.33 -6.69 15.71
N LEU A 26 -3.39 -6.65 14.75
CA LEU A 26 -3.54 -7.33 13.47
C LEU A 26 -3.68 -8.86 13.62
N LEU A 27 -2.86 -9.46 14.48
CA LEU A 27 -2.83 -10.90 14.72
C LEU A 27 -4.04 -11.39 15.53
N LEU A 28 -4.43 -10.66 16.59
CA LEU A 28 -5.53 -11.06 17.47
C LEU A 28 -6.91 -10.85 16.83
N ASN A 29 -7.06 -9.88 15.95
CA ASN A 29 -8.31 -9.65 15.22
C ASN A 29 -8.50 -10.57 14.00
N ASN A 30 -7.62 -11.56 13.84
CA ASN A 30 -7.74 -12.70 12.93
C ASN A 30 -8.14 -12.30 11.49
N THR A 31 -7.33 -11.44 10.90
CA THR A 31 -7.65 -10.74 9.65
C THR A 31 -7.60 -11.60 8.38
N GLY A 32 -7.15 -12.86 8.49
CA GLY A 32 -7.00 -13.80 7.37
C GLY A 32 -5.97 -13.33 6.32
N GLU A 33 -5.50 -14.25 5.47
CA GLU A 33 -4.72 -13.84 4.30
C GLU A 33 -5.59 -13.05 3.31
N SER A 34 -5.00 -12.01 2.73
CA SER A 34 -5.63 -11.19 1.69
C SER A 34 -4.64 -10.90 0.57
N ASP A 35 -5.03 -10.12 -0.43
CA ASP A 35 -4.09 -9.67 -1.47
C ASP A 35 -2.92 -8.86 -0.90
N TYR A 36 -3.07 -8.28 0.30
CA TYR A 36 -2.12 -7.34 0.92
C TYR A 36 -1.38 -7.89 2.13
N VAL A 37 -1.80 -9.04 2.68
CA VAL A 37 -1.12 -9.71 3.79
C VAL A 37 -0.99 -11.19 3.50
N ASP A 38 0.22 -11.70 3.66
CA ASP A 38 0.54 -13.12 3.54
C ASP A 38 1.18 -13.61 4.84
N PHE A 39 0.72 -14.75 5.38
CA PHE A 39 1.24 -15.34 6.60
C PHE A 39 2.12 -16.54 6.26
N LYS A 40 3.31 -16.61 6.87
CA LYS A 40 4.20 -17.77 6.73
C LYS A 40 4.73 -18.20 8.08
N SER A 41 4.87 -19.50 8.28
CA SER A 41 5.42 -20.04 9.52
C SER A 41 6.89 -19.67 9.72
N SER A 42 7.64 -19.59 8.62
CA SER A 42 9.08 -19.28 8.58
C SER A 42 9.44 -18.73 7.20
N TRP A 43 10.70 -18.29 7.04
CA TRP A 43 11.20 -17.84 5.74
C TRP A 43 11.13 -18.97 4.70
N VAL A 44 10.60 -18.64 3.54
CA VAL A 44 10.57 -19.55 2.38
C VAL A 44 11.82 -19.34 1.53
N GLU A 45 11.98 -20.17 0.50
CA GLU A 45 13.04 -20.03 -0.48
C GLU A 45 13.02 -18.61 -1.10
N TRP A 46 14.20 -17.99 -1.26
CA TRP A 46 14.35 -16.58 -1.59
C TRP A 46 13.78 -16.19 -2.95
N THR A 47 13.87 -17.05 -3.97
CA THR A 47 13.25 -16.79 -5.28
C THR A 47 11.72 -16.83 -5.19
N LYS A 48 11.16 -17.75 -4.41
CA LYS A 48 9.72 -17.78 -4.13
C LYS A 48 9.26 -16.55 -3.34
N LEU A 49 10.04 -16.15 -2.34
CA LEU A 49 9.77 -14.92 -1.58
C LEU A 49 9.80 -13.69 -2.48
N ALA A 50 10.82 -13.54 -3.32
CA ALA A 50 10.93 -12.45 -4.28
C ALA A 50 9.74 -12.39 -5.24
N LYS A 51 9.22 -13.55 -5.69
CA LYS A 51 8.00 -13.63 -6.50
C LYS A 51 6.78 -13.09 -5.75
N HIS A 52 6.62 -13.44 -4.48
CA HIS A 52 5.56 -12.88 -3.63
C HIS A 52 5.70 -11.38 -3.42
N ILE A 53 6.92 -10.88 -3.19
CA ILE A 53 7.20 -9.45 -3.03
C ILE A 53 6.80 -8.67 -4.29
N LEU A 54 7.22 -9.15 -5.47
CA LEU A 54 6.84 -8.56 -6.76
C LEU A 54 5.32 -8.53 -6.92
N ALA A 55 4.64 -9.63 -6.59
CA ALA A 55 3.19 -9.74 -6.68
C ALA A 55 2.46 -8.74 -5.79
N ILE A 56 2.87 -8.63 -4.52
CA ILE A 56 2.28 -7.69 -3.56
C ILE A 56 2.56 -6.25 -3.99
N SER A 57 3.78 -5.95 -4.44
CA SER A 57 4.15 -4.61 -4.91
C SER A 57 3.33 -4.14 -6.12
N ASN A 58 2.91 -5.06 -7.00
CA ASN A 58 2.08 -4.74 -8.16
C ASN A 58 0.58 -4.67 -7.85
N SER A 59 0.13 -5.30 -6.76
CA SER A 59 -1.28 -5.34 -6.36
C SER A 59 -1.70 -4.20 -5.42
N GLY A 60 -0.76 -3.44 -4.87
CA GLY A 60 -1.06 -2.32 -3.97
C GLY A 60 -0.16 -2.20 -2.74
N GLY A 61 0.92 -2.98 -2.68
CA GLY A 61 1.80 -3.06 -1.50
C GLY A 61 1.19 -3.91 -0.40
N GLY A 62 1.84 -3.99 0.74
CA GLY A 62 1.38 -4.86 1.82
C GLY A 62 2.50 -5.35 2.73
N CYS A 63 2.30 -6.49 3.36
CA CYS A 63 3.34 -7.13 4.14
C CYS A 63 3.29 -8.65 4.08
N LEU A 64 4.43 -9.29 4.36
CA LEU A 64 4.48 -10.69 4.74
C LEU A 64 4.83 -10.78 6.22
N ILE A 65 4.07 -11.57 6.97
CA ILE A 65 4.29 -11.78 8.40
C ILE A 65 4.76 -13.20 8.64
N LEU A 66 5.92 -13.32 9.27
CA LEU A 66 6.61 -14.56 9.54
C LEU A 66 6.46 -14.98 11.01
N GLY A 67 6.34 -16.28 11.27
CA GLY A 67 6.02 -16.85 12.57
C GLY A 67 4.52 -17.12 12.77
N VAL A 68 3.73 -17.00 11.70
CA VAL A 68 2.27 -17.16 11.73
C VAL A 68 1.86 -18.20 10.70
N ARG A 69 1.03 -19.17 11.11
CA ARG A 69 0.49 -20.18 10.22
C ARG A 69 -1.02 -20.01 10.14
N GLN A 70 -1.55 -19.88 8.93
CA GLN A 70 -2.99 -20.01 8.71
C GLN A 70 -3.36 -21.49 8.59
N GLU A 71 -4.36 -21.93 9.35
CA GLU A 71 -4.90 -23.29 9.26
C GLU A 71 -6.02 -23.37 8.21
N ASP A 72 -6.42 -24.60 7.86
CA ASP A 72 -7.43 -24.85 6.81
C ASP A 72 -8.82 -24.26 7.14
N ASP A 73 -9.11 -24.04 8.42
CA ASP A 73 -10.33 -23.39 8.91
C ASP A 73 -10.27 -21.85 8.86
N GLY A 74 -9.16 -21.29 8.37
CA GLY A 74 -8.90 -19.86 8.29
C GLY A 74 -8.37 -19.23 9.57
N SER A 75 -8.25 -19.98 10.67
CA SER A 75 -7.69 -19.49 11.93
C SER A 75 -6.17 -19.30 11.85
N LEU A 76 -5.63 -18.41 12.68
CA LEU A 76 -4.19 -18.13 12.77
C LEU A 76 -3.56 -18.81 13.99
N THR A 77 -2.62 -19.70 13.74
CA THR A 77 -1.71 -20.26 14.74
C THR A 77 -0.45 -19.42 14.84
N LEU A 78 -0.30 -18.70 15.95
CA LEU A 78 0.88 -17.87 16.23
C LEU A 78 2.00 -18.74 16.80
N ARG A 79 2.94 -19.22 15.97
CA ARG A 79 4.06 -20.06 16.44
C ARG A 79 5.24 -19.24 16.93
N GLY A 80 5.48 -18.09 16.28
CA GLY A 80 6.73 -17.37 16.37
C GLY A 80 7.84 -18.05 15.55
N LEU A 81 8.95 -17.34 15.38
CA LEU A 81 10.17 -17.83 14.73
C LEU A 81 11.13 -18.40 15.77
N THR A 82 11.84 -19.46 15.39
CA THR A 82 12.99 -19.98 16.15
C THR A 82 14.21 -19.11 15.91
N ASP A 83 15.27 -19.28 16.71
CA ASP A 83 16.53 -18.55 16.49
C ASP A 83 17.19 -18.93 15.14
N GLU A 84 16.94 -20.13 14.61
CA GLU A 84 17.45 -20.58 13.29
C GLU A 84 16.68 -19.94 12.12
N ASP A 85 15.40 -19.64 12.33
CA ASP A 85 14.53 -19.00 11.34
C ASP A 85 14.55 -17.46 11.45
N PHE A 86 15.34 -16.89 12.35
CA PHE A 86 15.42 -15.45 12.56
C PHE A 86 16.64 -14.89 11.82
N TYR A 87 16.39 -14.14 10.74
CA TYR A 87 17.46 -13.51 9.96
C TYR A 87 17.67 -12.06 10.38
N ASP A 88 18.92 -11.59 10.38
CA ASP A 88 19.19 -10.16 10.48
C ASP A 88 18.68 -9.41 9.24
N LYS A 89 18.24 -8.16 9.42
CA LYS A 89 17.73 -7.32 8.33
C LYS A 89 18.74 -7.19 7.18
N ALA A 90 20.02 -7.05 7.49
CA ALA A 90 21.07 -6.96 6.47
C ALA A 90 21.23 -8.26 5.66
N ASP A 91 21.03 -9.42 6.29
CA ASP A 91 21.08 -10.71 5.60
C ASP A 91 19.90 -10.88 4.65
N VAL A 92 18.70 -10.45 5.07
CA VAL A 92 17.51 -10.42 4.23
C VAL A 92 17.72 -9.52 3.01
N ASP A 93 18.22 -8.30 3.24
CA ASP A 93 18.48 -7.32 2.18
C ASP A 93 19.52 -7.85 1.18
N ASN A 94 20.63 -8.40 1.66
CA ASN A 94 21.68 -8.95 0.80
C ASN A 94 21.19 -10.10 -0.08
N LYS A 95 20.25 -10.91 0.41
CA LYS A 95 19.68 -12.03 -0.35
C LYS A 95 18.63 -11.58 -1.36
N LEU A 96 17.86 -10.53 -1.05
CA LEU A 96 16.78 -10.02 -1.89
C LEU A 96 17.23 -8.98 -2.93
N GLN A 97 18.25 -8.17 -2.65
CA GLN A 97 18.71 -7.09 -3.53
C GLN A 97 19.09 -7.56 -4.95
N HIS A 98 19.53 -8.81 -5.09
CA HIS A 98 19.91 -9.39 -6.39
C HIS A 98 18.74 -10.05 -7.13
N LEU A 99 17.59 -10.17 -6.49
CA LEU A 99 16.38 -10.80 -7.04
C LEU A 99 15.31 -9.78 -7.41
N LEU A 100 15.37 -8.59 -6.82
CA LEU A 100 14.36 -7.54 -6.92
C LEU A 100 14.90 -6.30 -7.65
N PRO A 101 14.04 -5.52 -8.32
CA PRO A 101 14.43 -4.23 -8.87
C PRO A 101 14.90 -3.26 -7.79
N SER A 102 15.95 -2.50 -8.07
CA SER A 102 16.54 -1.54 -7.11
C SER A 102 15.63 -0.38 -6.71
N TYR A 103 14.54 -0.17 -7.46
CA TYR A 103 13.54 0.87 -7.20
C TYR A 103 12.30 0.35 -6.44
N LEU A 104 12.29 -0.94 -6.08
CA LEU A 104 11.26 -1.52 -5.20
C LEU A 104 11.70 -1.31 -3.74
N THR A 105 10.89 -0.58 -2.98
CA THR A 105 11.17 -0.32 -1.56
C THR A 105 10.50 -1.38 -0.68
N TYR A 106 11.29 -2.00 0.18
CA TYR A 106 10.83 -2.92 1.22
C TYR A 106 11.66 -2.72 2.48
N ARG A 107 11.14 -3.16 3.63
CA ARG A 107 11.88 -3.18 4.90
C ARG A 107 11.47 -4.35 5.76
N THR A 108 12.42 -4.91 6.49
CA THR A 108 12.16 -5.94 7.50
C THR A 108 12.03 -5.29 8.88
N GLU A 109 11.00 -5.66 9.62
CA GLU A 109 10.77 -5.24 11.00
C GLU A 109 10.68 -6.43 11.93
N ASP A 110 11.29 -6.30 13.12
CA ASP A 110 11.41 -7.36 14.09
C ASP A 110 10.54 -7.06 15.31
N TYR A 111 9.78 -8.06 15.75
CA TYR A 111 8.84 -7.91 16.86
C TYR A 111 9.08 -8.99 17.91
N LEU A 112 9.49 -8.55 19.10
CA LEU A 112 9.65 -9.40 20.27
C LEU A 112 8.57 -9.08 21.30
N PHE A 113 7.82 -10.10 21.72
CA PHE A 113 6.80 -10.00 22.75
C PHE A 113 7.32 -10.53 24.09
N GLN A 114 7.68 -9.61 25.00
CA GLN A 114 8.14 -9.94 26.35
C GLN A 114 6.94 -10.09 27.29
N SER A 115 6.73 -11.33 27.71
CA SER A 115 5.87 -11.92 28.74
C SER A 115 4.47 -11.42 29.14
N GLU A 116 4.10 -10.14 29.04
CA GLU A 116 2.89 -9.63 29.73
C GLU A 116 1.71 -9.25 28.81
N VAL A 117 1.85 -9.48 27.51
CA VAL A 117 0.96 -8.87 26.51
C VAL A 117 -0.24 -9.75 26.16
N ASP A 118 -0.02 -11.06 25.98
CA ASP A 118 -1.04 -12.07 25.63
C ASP A 118 -0.43 -13.49 25.75
N PRO A 119 -1.11 -14.50 26.32
CA PRO A 119 -0.62 -15.88 26.36
C PRO A 119 -0.24 -16.45 24.98
N LEU A 120 -0.92 -16.04 23.91
CA LEU A 120 -0.65 -16.52 22.55
C LEU A 120 0.63 -15.94 21.95
N LEU A 121 1.08 -14.78 22.42
CA LEU A 121 2.26 -14.05 21.93
C LEU A 121 3.46 -14.16 22.88
N HIS A 122 3.24 -14.67 24.10
CA HIS A 122 4.24 -14.75 25.15
C HIS A 122 5.54 -15.41 24.67
N SER A 123 6.66 -14.69 24.82
CA SER A 123 8.02 -15.14 24.49
C SER A 123 8.21 -15.55 23.03
N LYS A 124 7.39 -15.00 22.11
CA LYS A 124 7.51 -15.25 20.66
C LYS A 124 8.13 -14.06 19.93
N ARG A 125 8.85 -14.38 18.86
CA ARG A 125 9.42 -13.43 17.90
C ARG A 125 8.72 -13.57 16.57
N PHE A 126 8.49 -12.45 15.91
CA PHE A 126 7.92 -12.36 14.58
C PHE A 126 8.76 -11.41 13.75
N GLN A 127 8.79 -11.64 12.44
CA GLN A 127 9.37 -10.70 11.49
C GLN A 127 8.30 -10.31 10.48
N ALA A 128 8.22 -9.02 10.14
CA ALA A 128 7.35 -8.55 9.08
C ALA A 128 8.20 -7.94 7.97
N LEU A 129 7.97 -8.38 6.74
CA LEU A 129 8.52 -7.75 5.55
C LEU A 129 7.47 -6.80 4.99
N ILE A 130 7.66 -5.50 5.18
CA ILE A 130 6.75 -4.46 4.70
C ILE A 130 7.18 -4.06 3.30
N ILE A 131 6.25 -4.10 2.35
CA ILE A 131 6.46 -3.82 0.93
C ILE A 131 5.68 -2.57 0.58
N GLU A 132 6.40 -1.54 0.14
CA GLU A 132 5.78 -0.28 -0.21
C GLU A 132 5.18 -0.31 -1.61
N TYR A 133 4.10 0.44 -1.78
CA TYR A 133 3.48 0.66 -3.08
C TYR A 133 3.79 2.06 -3.59
N ASP A 134 4.52 2.12 -4.69
CA ASP A 134 4.73 3.36 -5.43
C ASP A 134 4.14 3.23 -6.84
N PRO A 135 2.98 3.85 -7.11
CA PRO A 135 2.32 3.74 -8.41
C PRO A 135 3.15 4.31 -9.57
N ARG A 136 4.15 5.15 -9.31
CA ARG A 136 5.04 5.72 -10.34
C ARG A 136 5.87 4.62 -11.00
N TYR A 137 6.33 3.67 -10.20
CA TYR A 137 7.23 2.58 -10.61
C TYR A 137 6.51 1.30 -11.02
N VAL A 138 5.22 1.16 -10.72
CA VAL A 138 4.40 0.03 -11.21
C VAL A 138 4.29 0.09 -12.75
N PRO A 139 4.38 -1.05 -13.46
CA PRO A 139 4.63 -2.39 -12.93
C PRO A 139 6.09 -2.66 -12.56
N PHE A 140 6.29 -3.32 -11.43
CA PHE A 140 7.54 -3.97 -11.06
C PHE A 140 7.68 -5.29 -11.82
N THR A 141 8.83 -5.47 -12.47
CA THR A 141 9.17 -6.68 -13.25
C THR A 141 10.24 -7.47 -12.52
N SER A 142 10.31 -8.77 -12.76
CA SER A 142 11.47 -9.55 -12.33
C SER A 142 12.69 -9.19 -13.17
N VAL A 143 13.85 -9.09 -12.52
CA VAL A 143 15.14 -8.71 -13.13
C VAL A 143 16.09 -9.89 -13.33
N VAL A 144 15.63 -11.10 -13.00
CA VAL A 144 16.43 -12.32 -13.06
C VAL A 144 15.58 -13.51 -13.50
N THR A 145 16.22 -14.50 -14.13
CA THR A 145 15.63 -15.84 -14.31
C THR A 145 16.29 -16.81 -13.34
N LYS A 146 15.60 -17.15 -12.25
CA LYS A 146 16.11 -18.05 -11.20
C LYS A 146 14.96 -18.68 -10.43
N GLY A 147 14.96 -20.01 -10.32
CA GLY A 147 13.91 -20.73 -9.59
C GLY A 147 12.53 -20.48 -10.20
N GLU A 148 11.62 -19.90 -9.42
CA GLU A 148 10.27 -19.55 -9.90
C GLU A 148 10.19 -18.20 -10.63
N LEU A 149 11.28 -17.44 -10.68
CA LEU A 149 11.36 -16.13 -11.33
C LEU A 149 11.76 -16.26 -12.80
N ARG A 150 11.07 -15.50 -13.64
CA ARG A 150 11.35 -15.36 -15.07
C ARG A 150 11.64 -13.89 -15.37
N ASP A 151 12.76 -13.63 -16.03
CA ASP A 151 13.17 -12.27 -16.39
C ASP A 151 12.08 -11.55 -17.20
N GLY A 152 11.81 -10.29 -16.83
CA GLY A 152 10.76 -9.45 -17.42
C GLY A 152 9.32 -9.84 -17.06
N ALA A 153 9.10 -10.92 -16.29
CA ALA A 153 7.76 -11.30 -15.87
C ALA A 153 7.20 -10.31 -14.83
N ILE A 154 5.90 -10.04 -14.93
CA ILE A 154 5.14 -9.27 -13.95
C ILE A 154 4.33 -10.27 -13.15
N TYR A 155 4.42 -10.22 -11.83
CA TYR A 155 3.61 -11.05 -10.93
C TYR A 155 2.57 -10.20 -10.25
N VAL A 156 1.41 -10.78 -9.95
CA VAL A 156 0.29 -10.14 -9.24
C VAL A 156 -0.33 -11.10 -8.23
N ARG A 157 -0.95 -10.54 -7.19
CA ARG A 157 -1.78 -11.30 -6.25
C ARG A 157 -3.17 -11.52 -6.85
N GLN A 158 -3.67 -12.74 -6.71
CA GLN A 158 -5.04 -13.12 -7.00
C GLN A 158 -5.56 -13.92 -5.81
N GLY A 159 -6.15 -13.22 -4.84
CA GLY A 159 -6.49 -13.77 -3.53
C GLY A 159 -5.22 -14.17 -2.77
N THR A 160 -5.18 -15.42 -2.30
CA THR A 160 -4.04 -15.96 -1.55
C THR A 160 -2.91 -16.48 -2.45
N LYS A 161 -3.05 -16.39 -3.77
CA LYS A 161 -2.08 -16.94 -4.74
C LYS A 161 -1.31 -15.84 -5.47
N THR A 162 -0.09 -16.19 -5.85
CA THR A 162 0.76 -15.37 -6.71
C THR A 162 0.83 -16.00 -8.09
N ILE A 163 0.44 -15.22 -9.11
CA ILE A 163 0.41 -15.65 -10.51
C ILE A 163 1.21 -14.68 -11.38
N GLU A 164 1.61 -15.14 -12.56
CA GLU A 164 2.13 -14.26 -13.60
C GLU A 164 0.96 -13.47 -14.22
N ALA A 165 1.17 -12.17 -14.44
CA ALA A 165 0.17 -11.26 -14.94
C ALA A 165 -0.18 -11.58 -16.40
N GLY A 166 -1.40 -12.09 -16.61
CA GLY A 166 -2.01 -12.16 -17.94
C GLY A 166 -2.51 -10.80 -18.45
N ASN A 167 -3.10 -10.80 -19.65
CA ASN A 167 -3.55 -9.58 -20.34
C ASN A 167 -4.49 -8.69 -19.51
N GLU A 168 -5.46 -9.27 -18.80
CA GLU A 168 -6.44 -8.52 -18.00
C GLU A 168 -5.75 -7.72 -16.89
N HIS A 169 -4.85 -8.36 -16.14
CA HIS A 169 -4.06 -7.72 -15.08
C HIS A 169 -3.19 -6.58 -15.63
N LEU A 170 -2.58 -6.77 -16.80
CA LEU A 170 -1.77 -5.73 -17.45
C LEU A 170 -2.62 -4.53 -17.82
N VAL A 171 -3.82 -4.74 -18.37
CA VAL A 171 -4.76 -3.67 -18.69
C VAL A 171 -5.16 -2.92 -17.42
N GLU A 172 -5.46 -3.62 -16.32
CA GLU A 172 -5.79 -2.98 -15.05
C GLU A 172 -4.64 -2.11 -14.52
N ILE A 173 -3.41 -2.63 -14.54
CA ILE A 173 -2.22 -1.89 -14.11
C ILE A 173 -2.02 -0.63 -14.96
N ILE A 174 -2.13 -0.76 -16.28
CA ILE A 174 -2.00 0.37 -17.22
C ILE A 174 -3.09 1.40 -16.94
N MET A 175 -4.35 0.96 -16.79
CA MET A 175 -5.46 1.87 -16.50
C MET A 175 -5.24 2.58 -15.16
N LYS A 176 -4.84 1.88 -14.10
CA LYS A 176 -4.51 2.50 -12.80
C LYS A 176 -3.43 3.58 -12.96
N LYS A 177 -2.38 3.30 -13.73
CA LYS A 177 -1.30 4.26 -14.00
C LYS A 177 -1.79 5.47 -14.79
N VAL A 178 -2.61 5.27 -15.82
CA VAL A 178 -3.22 6.36 -16.60
C VAL A 178 -4.13 7.22 -15.73
N HIS A 179 -4.95 6.62 -14.86
CA HIS A 179 -5.83 7.36 -13.96
C HIS A 179 -5.04 8.18 -12.94
N LEU A 180 -3.94 7.64 -12.39
CA LEU A 180 -3.11 8.37 -11.43
C LEU A 180 -2.38 9.54 -12.09
N ASN A 181 -1.79 9.33 -13.27
CA ASN A 181 -1.19 10.42 -14.06
C ASN A 181 -2.25 11.43 -14.56
N GLY A 182 -3.46 10.96 -14.84
CA GLY A 182 -4.60 11.80 -15.20
C GLY A 182 -5.12 12.61 -14.02
N TYR A 183 -5.09 12.04 -12.81
CA TYR A 183 -5.47 12.72 -11.57
C TYR A 183 -4.42 13.77 -11.17
N GLU A 184 -3.13 13.45 -11.28
CA GLU A 184 -2.04 14.43 -11.12
C GLU A 184 -2.13 15.56 -12.15
N ARG A 185 -2.50 15.28 -13.41
CA ARG A 185 -2.83 16.32 -14.40
C ARG A 185 -4.14 17.07 -14.10
N SER A 186 -5.03 16.51 -13.29
CA SER A 186 -6.32 17.12 -12.91
C SER A 186 -6.27 17.89 -11.59
N MET A 187 -5.20 17.76 -10.81
CA MET A 187 -4.86 18.75 -9.78
C MET A 187 -4.49 20.02 -10.52
N LYS A 188 -5.52 20.82 -10.80
CA LYS A 188 -5.32 22.14 -11.37
C LYS A 188 -4.29 22.87 -10.52
N SER A 189 -3.32 23.52 -11.15
CA SER A 189 -2.36 24.34 -10.40
C SER A 189 -3.10 25.46 -9.66
N LEU A 190 -2.45 26.08 -8.67
CA LEU A 190 -3.01 27.27 -8.03
C LEU A 190 -3.33 28.35 -9.07
N GLU A 191 -2.49 28.53 -10.09
CA GLU A 191 -2.75 29.50 -11.16
C GLU A 191 -4.04 29.16 -11.93
N GLU A 192 -4.28 27.88 -12.24
CA GLU A 192 -5.49 27.43 -12.92
C GLU A 192 -6.73 27.59 -12.04
N HIS A 193 -6.62 27.31 -10.73
CA HIS A 193 -7.69 27.57 -9.77
C HIS A 193 -8.05 29.06 -9.68
N LEU A 194 -7.05 29.94 -9.66
CA LEU A 194 -7.24 31.40 -9.66
C LEU A 194 -7.81 31.90 -10.99
N SER A 195 -7.40 31.29 -12.11
CA SER A 195 -7.95 31.59 -13.44
C SER A 195 -9.44 31.24 -13.51
N ASP A 196 -9.83 30.05 -13.05
CA ASP A 196 -11.24 29.66 -12.95
C ASP A 196 -12.06 30.64 -12.08
N LEU A 197 -11.50 31.04 -10.92
CA LEU A 197 -12.16 31.98 -10.01
C LEU A 197 -12.36 33.36 -10.65
N ARG A 198 -11.38 33.85 -11.41
CA ARG A 198 -11.49 35.10 -12.17
C ARG A 198 -12.60 35.02 -13.22
N THR A 199 -12.72 33.89 -13.91
CA THR A 199 -13.81 33.65 -14.87
C THR A 199 -15.17 33.68 -14.19
N LEU A 200 -15.33 32.98 -13.06
CA LEU A 200 -16.59 32.99 -12.30
C LEU A 200 -16.98 34.39 -11.80
N LEU A 201 -16.00 35.17 -11.32
CA LEU A 201 -16.24 36.56 -10.91
C LEU A 201 -16.66 37.43 -12.09
N LYS A 202 -16.02 37.26 -13.25
CA LYS A 202 -16.40 37.98 -14.47
C LYS A 202 -17.84 37.68 -14.87
N GLU A 203 -18.23 36.40 -14.88
CA GLU A 203 -19.59 35.94 -15.18
C GLU A 203 -20.63 36.47 -14.18
N PHE A 204 -20.27 36.54 -12.90
CA PHE A 204 -21.11 37.12 -11.86
C PHE A 204 -21.36 38.61 -12.10
N HIS A 205 -20.33 39.36 -12.49
CA HIS A 205 -20.44 40.79 -12.77
C HIS A 205 -21.10 41.11 -14.11
N SER A 206 -20.99 40.23 -15.12
CA SER A 206 -21.56 40.45 -16.46
C SER A 206 -23.03 40.04 -16.58
N SER A 207 -23.55 39.19 -15.69
CA SER A 207 -24.94 38.73 -15.76
C SER A 207 -25.92 39.70 -15.10
N ALA A 208 -26.99 40.05 -15.81
CA ALA A 208 -28.13 40.78 -15.26
C ALA A 208 -29.14 39.86 -14.54
N ASP A 209 -29.14 38.55 -14.83
CA ASP A 209 -30.09 37.60 -14.26
C ASP A 209 -29.76 37.32 -12.78
N VAL A 210 -30.72 37.63 -11.91
CA VAL A 210 -30.60 37.48 -10.45
C VAL A 210 -30.48 36.02 -10.04
N ARG A 211 -31.21 35.09 -10.68
CA ARG A 211 -31.17 33.66 -10.33
C ARG A 211 -29.85 33.03 -10.75
N TYR A 212 -29.35 33.41 -11.93
CA TYR A 212 -28.03 32.96 -12.38
C TYR A 212 -26.91 33.52 -11.50
N ARG A 213 -26.99 34.79 -11.07
CA ARG A 213 -26.01 35.37 -10.14
C ARG A 213 -25.95 34.63 -8.81
N GLN A 214 -27.09 34.27 -8.23
CA GLN A 214 -27.14 33.47 -7.00
C GLN A 214 -26.48 32.10 -7.19
N TYR A 215 -26.68 31.46 -8.34
CA TYR A 215 -26.05 30.19 -8.68
C TYR A 215 -24.53 30.31 -8.83
N VAL A 216 -24.05 31.34 -9.55
CA VAL A 216 -22.62 31.60 -9.74
C VAL A 216 -21.95 31.99 -8.42
N GLU A 217 -22.64 32.73 -7.54
CA GLU A 217 -22.16 33.08 -6.21
C GLU A 217 -21.89 31.84 -5.34
N GLU A 218 -22.80 30.87 -5.35
CA GLU A 218 -22.60 29.59 -4.66
C GLU A 218 -21.36 28.84 -5.18
N TRP A 219 -21.14 28.88 -6.50
CA TRP A 219 -19.97 28.27 -7.13
C TRP A 219 -18.67 28.98 -6.78
N ILE A 220 -18.70 30.31 -6.70
CA ILE A 220 -17.57 31.13 -6.24
C ILE A 220 -17.20 30.74 -4.81
N MET A 221 -18.17 30.59 -3.90
CA MET A 221 -17.90 30.19 -2.52
C MET A 221 -17.26 28.80 -2.45
N ARG A 222 -17.82 27.81 -3.15
CA ARG A 222 -17.26 26.45 -3.20
C ARG A 222 -15.86 26.42 -3.81
N LYS A 223 -15.58 27.28 -4.80
CA LYS A 223 -14.26 27.40 -5.43
C LYS A 223 -13.23 28.03 -4.49
N LYS A 224 -13.61 29.06 -3.71
CA LYS A 224 -12.75 29.66 -2.67
C LYS A 224 -12.35 28.64 -1.61
N GLN A 225 -13.30 27.86 -1.09
CA GLN A 225 -13.02 26.79 -0.12
C GLN A 225 -12.06 25.72 -0.67
N ARG A 226 -12.17 25.37 -1.96
CA ARG A 226 -11.21 24.47 -2.60
C ARG A 226 -9.81 25.08 -2.72
N ILE A 227 -9.71 26.38 -2.94
CA ILE A 227 -8.42 27.09 -3.01
C ILE A 227 -7.78 27.17 -1.62
N GLU A 228 -8.57 27.46 -0.58
CA GLU A 228 -8.13 27.47 0.83
C GLU A 228 -7.54 26.12 1.24
N LYS A 229 -8.21 25.02 0.84
CA LYS A 229 -7.69 23.65 0.98
C LYS A 229 -6.37 23.40 0.28
N VAL A 230 -6.23 23.87 -0.96
CA VAL A 230 -4.98 23.74 -1.74
C VAL A 230 -3.84 24.53 -1.10
N LEU A 231 -4.15 25.67 -0.47
CA LEU A 231 -3.18 26.53 0.22
C LEU A 231 -2.87 26.09 1.66
N GLY A 232 -3.56 25.06 2.18
CA GLY A 232 -3.40 24.62 3.58
C GLY A 232 -3.88 25.65 4.60
N LEU A 233 -4.83 26.53 4.23
CA LEU A 233 -5.36 27.58 5.11
C LEU A 233 -6.46 27.09 6.05
N ASP A 234 -6.89 25.83 5.92
CA ASP A 234 -7.90 25.18 6.77
C ASP A 234 -7.39 24.90 8.20
N THR A 235 -6.16 25.28 8.55
CA THR A 235 -5.57 25.06 9.88
C THR A 235 -5.11 26.37 10.54
N PHE A 236 -6.04 27.11 11.15
CA PHE A 236 -5.83 27.92 12.36
C PHE A 236 -7.18 28.02 13.10
N PRO A 237 -7.17 28.06 14.45
CA PRO A 237 -8.09 27.34 15.33
C PRO A 237 -9.55 27.78 15.29
#